data_AF-A0A109HM70-F1
#
_entry.id   AF-A0A109HM70-F1
#
_cell.length_a   1.000
_cell.length_b   1.000
_cell.length_c   1.000
_cell.angle_alpha   90.00
_cell.angle_beta   90.00
_cell.angle_gamma   90.00
#
_symmetry.space_group_name_H-M   'P 1'
#
loop_
_entity.id
_entity.type
_entity.pdbx_description
1 polymer ?
#
loop_
_entity_poly.entity_id
_entity_poly.type
_entity_poly.pdbx_seq_one_letter_code
_entity_poly.pdbx_strand_id
1 'polypeptide(L)'
;MHEKPTLSAWYYADAARQRHGPLSTATLLERLRDGLLERDSLIWREGLPEWRPLHALADELGLPTTATPPPLPPPASATTAIAAAPAAAAPRNGLSGCGVGALVAVVVGAVLLTLIGILAAIAVPAYQDYTLRAKATQAIGSVAPLQAQIASFAAQQGRCPVNGDSGFGTAPSYAGEFVAQVRIGRFDNGHCGLEATVHAPGKPKLDGKALWLDYDERTSAWKCSAELEDRYLPAHCRGG
;
A
#
# COMPACT_ATOMS: atom_id res chain seq x y z
N MET A 1 14.85 26.05 -18.66
CA MET A 1 13.63 25.23 -18.55
C MET A 1 14.09 23.79 -18.74
N HIS A 2 14.23 23.01 -17.66
CA HIS A 2 14.69 21.62 -17.72
C HIS A 2 13.45 20.73 -17.83
N GLU A 3 13.18 20.26 -19.05
CA GLU A 3 12.14 19.27 -19.33
C GLU A 3 12.55 17.94 -18.66
N LYS A 4 11.76 17.46 -17.69
CA LYS A 4 11.98 16.14 -17.10
C LYS A 4 11.69 15.10 -18.18
N PRO A 5 12.65 14.23 -18.58
CA PRO A 5 12.37 13.17 -19.53
C PRO A 5 11.30 12.26 -18.93
N THR A 6 10.18 12.11 -19.62
CA THR A 6 9.13 11.15 -19.28
C THR A 6 9.75 9.75 -19.33
N LEU A 7 9.90 9.13 -18.14
CA LEU A 7 10.38 7.76 -18.00
C LEU A 7 9.36 6.81 -18.64
N SER A 8 9.55 6.48 -19.91
CA SER A 8 8.77 5.44 -20.57
C SER A 8 9.10 4.10 -19.91
N ALA A 9 8.14 3.52 -19.20
CA ALA A 9 8.32 2.25 -18.51
C ALA A 9 8.23 1.08 -19.51
N TRP A 10 9.37 0.48 -19.81
CA TRP A 10 9.47 -0.66 -20.72
C TRP A 10 9.49 -1.99 -19.97
N TYR A 11 8.91 -3.01 -20.61
CA TYR A 11 8.94 -4.38 -20.15
C TYR A 11 9.41 -5.30 -21.29
N TYR A 12 10.14 -6.36 -20.97
CA TYR A 12 10.51 -7.39 -21.94
C TYR A 12 10.25 -8.79 -21.39
N ALA A 13 10.05 -9.75 -22.30
CA ALA A 13 10.02 -11.16 -21.99
C ALA A 13 11.28 -11.84 -22.54
N ASP A 14 11.99 -12.58 -21.69
CA ASP A 14 13.16 -13.38 -22.10
C ASP A 14 12.75 -14.68 -22.82
N ALA A 15 13.73 -15.47 -23.26
CA ALA A 15 13.51 -16.76 -23.91
C ALA A 15 12.75 -17.77 -23.02
N ALA A 16 12.77 -17.60 -21.69
CA ALA A 16 11.99 -18.37 -20.73
C ALA A 16 10.57 -17.82 -20.50
N ARG A 17 10.15 -16.81 -21.29
CA ARG A 17 8.88 -16.08 -21.21
C ARG A 17 8.63 -15.45 -19.84
N GLN A 18 9.69 -15.12 -19.10
CA GLN A 18 9.60 -14.38 -17.84
C GLN A 18 9.54 -12.89 -18.13
N ARG A 19 8.61 -12.18 -17.48
CA ARG A 19 8.39 -10.74 -17.67
C ARG A 19 9.30 -9.93 -16.75
N HIS A 20 10.14 -9.08 -17.34
CA HIS A 20 11.06 -8.19 -16.63
C HIS A 20 10.69 -6.72 -16.86
N GLY A 21 10.64 -5.93 -15.79
CA GLY A 21 10.36 -4.49 -15.83
C GLY A 21 9.85 -3.94 -14.49
N PRO A 22 9.61 -2.62 -14.37
CA PRO A 22 9.77 -1.58 -15.39
C PRO A 22 11.24 -1.14 -15.56
N LEU A 23 11.67 -0.99 -16.82
CA LEU A 23 13.02 -0.53 -17.18
C LEU A 23 12.94 0.80 -17.92
N SER A 24 13.97 1.63 -17.73
CA SER A 24 14.14 2.84 -18.54
C SER A 24 14.60 2.46 -19.95
N THR A 25 14.30 3.32 -20.94
CA THR A 25 14.78 3.14 -22.33
C THR A 25 16.30 2.98 -22.39
N ALA A 26 17.05 3.70 -21.55
CA ALA A 26 18.52 3.60 -21.48
C ALA A 26 18.98 2.21 -21.01
N THR A 27 18.33 1.65 -19.99
CA THR A 27 18.64 0.32 -19.45
C THR A 27 18.26 -0.80 -20.44
N LEU A 28 17.21 -0.60 -21.24
CA LEU A 28 16.83 -1.54 -22.30
C LEU A 28 17.92 -1.62 -23.40
N LEU A 29 18.46 -0.47 -23.81
CA LEU A 29 19.52 -0.37 -24.80
C LEU A 29 20.86 -0.94 -24.29
N GLU A 30 21.16 -0.76 -23.00
CA GLU A 30 22.32 -1.36 -22.34
C GLU A 30 22.25 -2.89 -22.39
N ARG A 31 21.11 -3.48 -22.01
CA ARG A 31 20.92 -4.95 -22.05
C ARG A 31 20.98 -5.55 -23.46
N LEU A 32 20.52 -4.79 -24.45
CA LEU A 32 20.65 -5.18 -25.87
C LEU A 32 22.11 -5.18 -26.32
N ARG A 33 22.92 -4.22 -25.85
CA ARG A 33 24.37 -4.17 -26.12
C ARG A 33 25.12 -5.30 -25.42
N ASP A 34 24.71 -5.65 -24.21
CA ASP A 34 25.28 -6.73 -23.41
C ASP A 34 24.89 -8.14 -23.93
N GLY A 35 24.05 -8.22 -24.98
CA GLY A 35 23.59 -9.49 -25.55
C GLY A 35 22.61 -10.25 -24.66
N LEU A 36 22.13 -9.63 -23.58
CA LEU A 36 21.14 -10.21 -22.66
C LEU A 36 19.71 -10.13 -23.19
N LEU A 37 19.50 -9.39 -24.28
CA LEU A 37 18.22 -9.23 -24.94
C LEU A 37 18.40 -9.43 -26.44
N GLU A 38 17.71 -10.43 -27.00
CA GLU A 38 17.84 -10.80 -28.41
C GLU A 38 16.87 -9.97 -29.28
N ARG A 39 17.15 -9.86 -30.59
CA ARG A 39 16.29 -9.10 -31.52
C ARG A 39 14.87 -9.67 -31.66
N ASP A 40 14.66 -10.92 -31.26
CA ASP A 40 13.35 -11.59 -31.27
C ASP A 40 12.65 -11.56 -29.91
N SER A 41 13.29 -10.99 -28.88
CA SER A 41 12.68 -10.83 -27.55
C SER A 41 11.46 -9.90 -27.63
N LEU A 42 10.37 -10.31 -26.98
CA LEU A 42 9.12 -9.57 -26.96
C LEU A 42 9.23 -8.39 -26.00
N ILE A 43 8.91 -7.20 -26.48
CA ILE A 43 8.90 -5.97 -25.70
C ILE A 43 7.51 -5.33 -25.68
N TRP A 44 7.22 -4.63 -24.59
CA TRP A 44 5.96 -3.91 -24.40
C TRP A 44 6.18 -2.60 -23.64
N ARG A 45 5.39 -1.58 -24.00
CA ARG A 45 5.30 -0.29 -23.30
C ARG A 45 3.84 0.13 -23.18
N GLU A 46 3.59 1.00 -22.23
CA GLU A 46 2.30 1.68 -22.08
C GLU A 46 1.90 2.38 -23.39
N GLY A 47 0.70 2.07 -23.90
CA GLY A 47 0.20 2.55 -25.19
C GLY A 47 0.32 1.57 -26.37
N LEU A 48 1.04 0.44 -26.22
CA LEU A 48 1.02 -0.63 -27.22
C LEU A 48 -0.16 -1.60 -26.99
N PRO A 49 -0.94 -1.95 -28.03
CA PRO A 49 -2.08 -2.86 -27.91
C PRO A 49 -1.67 -4.30 -27.56
N GLU A 50 -0.44 -4.71 -27.91
CA GLU A 50 0.09 -6.06 -27.68
C GLU A 50 1.63 -6.08 -27.58
N TRP A 51 2.19 -7.20 -27.10
CA TRP A 51 3.64 -7.45 -27.06
C TRP A 51 4.21 -7.60 -28.47
N ARG A 52 5.27 -6.87 -28.80
CA ARG A 52 5.88 -6.89 -30.14
C ARG A 52 7.35 -7.27 -30.06
N PRO A 53 7.89 -8.03 -31.03
CA PRO A 53 9.32 -8.37 -31.02
C PRO A 53 10.15 -7.12 -31.23
N LEU A 54 11.33 -7.08 -30.59
CA LEU A 54 12.21 -5.90 -30.62
C LEU A 54 12.57 -5.46 -32.04
N HIS A 55 12.81 -6.41 -32.96
CA HIS A 55 13.13 -6.08 -34.36
C HIS A 55 12.01 -5.28 -35.05
N ALA A 56 10.74 -5.49 -34.70
CA ALA A 56 9.61 -4.78 -35.31
C ALA A 56 9.48 -3.34 -34.81
N LEU A 57 10.27 -2.96 -33.79
CA LEU A 57 10.37 -1.63 -33.20
C LEU A 57 11.79 -1.04 -33.36
N ALA A 58 12.68 -1.72 -34.10
CA ALA A 58 14.07 -1.30 -34.28
C ALA A 58 14.20 0.05 -35.02
N ASP A 59 13.28 0.33 -35.95
CA ASP A 59 13.22 1.59 -36.69
C ASP A 59 12.82 2.78 -35.78
N GLU A 60 11.97 2.55 -34.78
CA GLU A 60 11.61 3.57 -33.77
C GLU A 60 12.75 3.83 -32.76
N LEU A 61 13.58 2.82 -32.50
CA LEU A 61 14.67 2.88 -31.51
C LEU A 61 16.02 3.31 -32.10
N GLY A 62 16.10 3.56 -33.41
CA GLY A 62 17.32 4.02 -34.09
C GLY A 62 18.44 2.98 -34.14
N LEU A 63 18.11 1.69 -34.12
CA LEU A 63 19.10 0.61 -34.17
C LEU A 63 19.57 0.37 -35.62
N PRO A 64 20.88 0.16 -35.89
CA PRO A 64 21.36 -0.09 -37.25
C PRO A 64 20.79 -1.41 -37.79
N THR A 65 20.06 -1.32 -38.90
CA THR A 65 19.56 -2.43 -39.71
C THR A 65 20.74 -3.08 -40.43
N THR A 66 21.00 -4.35 -40.15
CA THR A 66 21.90 -5.18 -40.96
C THR A 66 21.19 -6.48 -41.30
N ALA A 67 20.57 -6.52 -42.49
CA ALA A 67 20.79 -7.53 -43.53
C ALA A 67 19.67 -7.46 -44.59
N THR A 68 20.08 -7.19 -45.83
CA THR A 68 19.29 -7.15 -47.07
C THR A 68 18.80 -8.55 -47.49
N PRO A 69 17.58 -8.68 -48.07
CA PRO A 69 17.08 -9.94 -48.62
C PRO A 69 17.77 -10.33 -49.94
N PRO A 70 17.89 -11.62 -50.29
CA PRO A 70 18.35 -12.04 -51.62
C PRO A 70 17.30 -11.78 -52.71
N PRO A 71 17.71 -11.50 -53.97
CA PRO A 71 16.81 -11.14 -55.07
C PRO A 71 16.10 -12.32 -55.76
N LEU A 72 14.96 -11.96 -56.37
CA LEU A 72 13.89 -12.72 -57.05
C LEU A 72 14.28 -13.58 -58.28
N PRO A 73 13.37 -14.48 -58.71
CA PRO A 73 13.01 -14.69 -60.12
C PRO A 73 11.67 -14.00 -60.54
N PRO A 74 11.51 -13.61 -61.83
CA PRO A 74 10.48 -12.68 -62.36
C PRO A 74 9.08 -13.30 -62.67
N PRO A 75 8.06 -12.48 -63.03
CA PRO A 75 6.64 -12.72 -62.73
C PRO A 75 5.85 -13.36 -63.89
N ALA A 76 4.82 -14.14 -63.54
CA ALA A 76 3.69 -14.39 -64.43
C ALA A 76 2.63 -13.30 -64.19
N SER A 77 2.49 -12.40 -65.16
CA SER A 77 1.41 -11.41 -65.21
C SER A 77 0.09 -12.07 -65.62
N ALA A 78 -0.99 -11.79 -64.89
CA ALA A 78 -2.19 -11.11 -65.40
C ALA A 78 -3.43 -11.39 -64.53
N THR A 79 -3.93 -10.31 -63.92
CA THR A 79 -5.33 -9.90 -63.75
C THR A 79 -6.40 -10.99 -63.78
N THR A 80 -7.09 -11.22 -62.66
CA THR A 80 -8.54 -11.49 -62.69
C THR A 80 -9.24 -11.11 -61.39
N ALA A 81 -10.49 -10.69 -61.59
CA ALA A 81 -11.46 -10.13 -60.67
C ALA A 81 -11.77 -10.92 -59.38
N ILE A 82 -12.30 -10.16 -58.43
CA ILE A 82 -13.05 -10.52 -57.21
C ILE A 82 -13.68 -11.92 -57.26
N ALA A 83 -13.37 -12.75 -56.27
CA ALA A 83 -14.22 -13.84 -55.81
C ALA A 83 -14.19 -13.89 -54.27
N ALA A 84 -15.31 -13.54 -53.65
CA ALA A 84 -15.57 -13.87 -52.26
C ALA A 84 -15.90 -15.36 -52.15
N ALA A 85 -15.18 -16.11 -51.29
CA ALA A 85 -15.64 -17.32 -50.60
C ALA A 85 -14.49 -17.98 -49.80
N PRO A 86 -14.78 -18.80 -48.78
CA PRO A 86 -15.79 -18.66 -47.73
C PRO A 86 -15.11 -18.48 -46.36
N ALA A 87 -15.91 -18.13 -45.35
CA ALA A 87 -15.48 -18.21 -43.96
C ALA A 87 -14.98 -19.63 -43.66
N ALA A 88 -13.68 -19.77 -43.38
CA ALA A 88 -13.13 -20.99 -42.81
C ALA A 88 -13.84 -21.22 -41.48
N ALA A 89 -14.67 -22.27 -41.46
CA ALA A 89 -15.40 -22.69 -40.30
C ALA A 89 -14.42 -22.90 -39.14
N ALA A 90 -14.69 -22.22 -38.03
CA ALA A 90 -14.05 -22.51 -36.75
C ALA A 90 -14.09 -24.02 -36.50
N PRO A 91 -13.02 -24.62 -35.95
CA PRO A 91 -13.14 -25.97 -35.42
C PRO A 91 -14.24 -25.93 -34.37
N ARG A 92 -15.34 -26.62 -34.66
CA ARG A 92 -16.39 -26.88 -33.69
C ARG A 92 -15.78 -27.87 -32.71
N ASN A 93 -15.16 -27.36 -31.65
CA ASN A 93 -14.82 -28.21 -30.51
C ASN A 93 -16.13 -28.73 -29.94
N GLY A 94 -16.40 -30.00 -30.28
CA GLY A 94 -17.58 -30.73 -29.88
C GLY A 94 -17.74 -30.67 -28.37
N LEU A 95 -18.94 -30.26 -27.94
CA LEU A 95 -19.38 -30.43 -26.58
C LEU A 95 -19.40 -31.93 -26.24
N SER A 96 -18.40 -32.37 -25.50
CA SER A 96 -18.54 -33.48 -24.55
C SER A 96 -17.68 -33.16 -23.32
N GLY A 97 -18.10 -32.12 -22.59
CA GLY A 97 -17.36 -31.61 -21.43
C GLY A 97 -18.12 -30.58 -20.58
N CYS A 98 -19.41 -30.37 -20.82
CA CYS A 98 -20.22 -29.37 -20.12
C CYS A 98 -20.39 -29.70 -18.62
N GLY A 99 -20.32 -30.98 -18.24
CA GLY A 99 -20.32 -31.41 -16.84
C GLY A 99 -18.95 -31.33 -16.15
N VAL A 100 -17.87 -31.68 -16.85
CA VAL A 100 -16.52 -31.75 -16.25
C VAL A 100 -15.91 -30.36 -16.07
N GLY A 101 -16.08 -29.45 -17.05
CA GLY A 101 -15.60 -28.07 -16.92
C GLY A 101 -16.30 -27.29 -15.80
N ALA A 102 -17.61 -27.50 -15.63
CA ALA A 102 -18.39 -26.91 -14.55
C ALA A 102 -17.97 -27.47 -13.18
N LEU A 103 -17.77 -28.78 -13.06
CA LEU A 103 -17.29 -29.41 -11.83
C LEU A 103 -15.90 -28.92 -11.44
N VAL A 104 -14.97 -28.83 -12.39
CA VAL A 104 -13.62 -28.30 -12.12
C VAL A 104 -13.68 -26.85 -11.67
N ALA A 105 -14.50 -26.01 -12.29
CA ALA A 105 -14.67 -24.62 -11.88
C ALA A 105 -15.26 -24.49 -10.46
N VAL A 106 -16.25 -25.32 -10.11
CA VAL A 106 -16.83 -25.35 -8.76
C VAL A 106 -15.80 -25.80 -7.73
N VAL A 107 -15.05 -26.87 -8.01
CA VAL A 107 -14.00 -27.38 -7.12
C VAL A 107 -12.90 -26.34 -6.93
N VAL A 108 -12.39 -25.75 -8.01
CA VAL A 108 -11.36 -24.69 -7.94
C VAL A 108 -11.89 -23.48 -7.17
N GLY A 109 -13.12 -23.05 -7.43
CA GLY A 109 -13.75 -21.95 -6.69
C GLY A 109 -13.89 -22.24 -5.19
N ALA A 110 -14.34 -23.43 -4.81
CA ALA A 110 -14.46 -23.83 -3.40
C ALA A 110 -13.11 -23.87 -2.69
N VAL A 111 -12.06 -24.37 -3.36
CA VAL A 111 -10.69 -24.36 -2.82
C VAL A 111 -10.18 -22.94 -2.65
N LEU A 112 -10.40 -22.06 -3.63
CA LEU A 112 -10.00 -20.65 -3.56
C LEU A 112 -10.72 -19.90 -2.43
N LEU A 113 -12.04 -20.08 -2.29
CA LEU A 113 -12.81 -19.47 -1.20
C LEU A 113 -12.33 -19.93 0.18
N THR A 114 -12.01 -21.22 0.30
CA THR A 114 -11.47 -21.79 1.54
C THR A 114 -10.10 -21.17 1.86
N LEU A 115 -9.22 -21.05 0.88
CA LEU A 115 -7.90 -20.44 1.05
C LEU A 115 -8.00 -18.97 1.46
N ILE A 116 -8.85 -18.19 0.77
CA ILE A 116 -9.09 -16.77 1.10
C ILE A 116 -9.67 -16.65 2.51
N GLY A 117 -10.60 -17.54 2.90
CA GLY A 117 -11.16 -17.57 4.24
C GLY A 117 -10.09 -17.76 5.33
N ILE A 118 -9.16 -18.70 5.14
CA ILE A 118 -8.05 -18.94 6.07
C ILE A 118 -7.13 -17.72 6.14
N LEU A 119 -6.75 -17.15 4.99
CA LEU A 119 -5.90 -15.96 4.95
C LEU A 119 -6.57 -14.76 5.63
N ALA A 120 -7.85 -14.53 5.37
CA ALA A 120 -8.63 -13.45 5.98
C ALA A 120 -8.74 -13.63 7.50
N ALA A 121 -8.93 -14.87 7.98
CA ALA A 121 -9.01 -15.16 9.41
C ALA A 121 -7.73 -14.79 10.18
N ILE A 122 -6.57 -14.76 9.53
CA ILE A 122 -5.30 -14.35 10.13
C ILE A 122 -5.03 -12.86 9.87
N ALA A 123 -5.23 -12.41 8.63
CA ALA A 123 -4.87 -11.06 8.20
C ALA A 123 -5.76 -9.99 8.84
N VAL A 124 -7.08 -10.23 8.95
CA VAL A 124 -8.03 -9.25 9.49
C VAL A 124 -7.74 -8.93 10.97
N PRO A 125 -7.64 -9.89 11.90
CA PRO A 125 -7.35 -9.57 13.30
C PRO A 125 -5.98 -8.91 13.48
N ALA A 126 -4.95 -9.36 12.75
CA ALA A 126 -3.64 -8.73 12.80
C ALA A 126 -3.68 -7.26 12.32
N TYR A 127 -4.40 -6.98 11.24
CA TYR A 127 -4.57 -5.62 10.73
C TYR A 127 -5.37 -4.73 11.69
N GLN A 128 -6.43 -5.27 12.32
CA GLN A 128 -7.18 -4.54 13.34
C GLN A 128 -6.28 -4.12 14.50
N ASP A 129 -5.47 -5.05 15.03
CA ASP A 129 -4.53 -4.78 16.11
C ASP A 129 -3.51 -3.68 15.74
N TYR A 130 -3.01 -3.69 14.51
CA TYR A 130 -2.15 -2.63 13.98
C TYR A 130 -2.86 -1.26 13.95
N THR A 131 -4.09 -1.21 13.42
CA THR A 131 -4.84 0.05 13.35
C THR A 131 -5.21 0.60 14.72
N LEU A 132 -5.50 -0.26 15.70
CA LEU A 132 -5.76 0.14 17.08
C LEU A 132 -4.51 0.77 17.70
N ARG A 133 -3.34 0.13 17.54
CA ARG A 133 -2.06 0.67 18.05
C ARG A 133 -1.67 1.98 17.39
N ALA A 134 -1.88 2.10 16.08
CA ALA A 134 -1.63 3.34 15.35
C ALA A 134 -2.49 4.48 15.89
N LYS A 135 -3.81 4.25 16.06
CA LYS A 135 -4.73 5.26 16.62
C LYS A 135 -4.41 5.61 18.06
N ALA A 136 -4.05 4.63 18.90
CA ALA A 136 -3.61 4.91 20.27
C ALA A 136 -2.36 5.82 20.29
N THR A 137 -1.39 5.56 19.40
CA THR A 137 -0.20 6.40 19.25
C THR A 137 -0.55 7.83 18.80
N GLN A 138 -1.53 7.99 17.90
CA GLN A 138 -2.03 9.31 17.48
C GLN A 138 -2.71 10.05 18.63
N ALA A 139 -3.54 9.36 19.44
CA ALA A 139 -4.16 9.94 20.61
C ALA A 139 -3.11 10.43 21.62
N ILE A 140 -2.11 9.60 21.96
CA ILE A 140 -0.97 9.99 22.80
C ILE A 140 -0.23 11.21 22.22
N GLY A 141 0.06 11.18 20.92
CA GLY A 141 0.76 12.26 20.23
C GLY A 141 -0.01 13.58 20.24
N SER A 142 -1.34 13.54 20.16
CA SER A 142 -2.20 14.73 20.16
C SER A 142 -2.19 15.48 21.50
N VAL A 143 -1.97 14.79 22.61
CA VAL A 143 -1.94 15.39 23.96
C VAL A 143 -0.53 15.58 24.52
N ALA A 144 0.50 15.03 23.87
CA ALA A 144 1.89 15.19 24.28
C ALA A 144 2.36 16.65 24.51
N PRO A 145 1.92 17.66 23.73
CA PRO A 145 2.30 19.06 23.98
C PRO A 145 1.84 19.62 25.34
N LEU A 146 0.82 19.03 25.97
CA LEU A 146 0.35 19.45 27.29
C LEU A 146 1.34 19.08 28.40
N GLN A 147 2.20 18.09 28.19
CA GLN A 147 3.19 17.65 29.18
C GLN A 147 4.11 18.80 29.62
N ALA A 148 4.66 19.54 28.64
CA ALA A 148 5.54 20.67 28.93
C ALA A 148 4.81 21.80 29.68
N GLN A 149 3.53 22.04 29.38
CA GLN A 149 2.70 23.05 30.06
C GLN A 149 2.39 22.64 31.50
N ILE A 150 2.05 21.37 31.73
CA ILE A 150 1.79 20.84 33.07
C ILE A 150 3.06 20.91 33.93
N ALA A 151 4.20 20.48 33.38
CA ALA A 151 5.47 20.50 34.09
C ALA A 151 5.91 21.93 34.45
N SER A 152 5.75 22.89 33.54
CA SER A 152 6.10 24.29 33.79
C SER A 152 5.18 24.94 34.83
N PHE A 153 3.88 24.68 34.77
CA PHE A 153 2.93 25.17 35.77
C PHE A 153 3.23 24.59 37.15
N ALA A 154 3.44 23.27 37.24
CA ALA A 154 3.76 22.61 38.51
C ALA A 154 5.04 23.18 39.14
N ALA A 155 6.07 23.43 38.33
CA ALA A 155 7.33 24.04 38.81
C ALA A 155 7.15 25.49 39.30
N GLN A 156 6.27 26.27 38.67
CA GLN A 156 6.07 27.68 39.02
C GLN A 156 5.11 27.88 40.20
N GLN A 157 4.03 27.10 40.26
CA GLN A 157 2.95 27.27 41.23
C GLN A 157 3.05 26.33 42.43
N GLY A 158 3.95 25.33 42.39
CA GLY A 158 4.11 24.34 43.46
C GLY A 158 2.91 23.42 43.66
N ARG A 159 2.00 23.34 42.67
CA ARG A 159 0.83 22.44 42.66
C ARG A 159 0.54 21.94 41.25
N CYS A 160 -0.17 20.81 41.16
CA CYS A 160 -0.67 20.32 39.89
C CYS A 160 -1.72 21.29 39.31
N PRO A 161 -1.68 21.60 38.00
CA PRO A 161 -2.75 22.32 37.35
C PRO A 161 -4.04 21.49 37.32
N VAL A 162 -5.16 22.18 37.23
CA VAL A 162 -6.47 21.59 36.91
C VAL A 162 -7.08 22.30 35.71
N ASN A 163 -8.02 21.65 35.02
CA ASN A 163 -8.81 22.33 33.99
C ASN A 163 -9.46 23.61 34.55
N GLY A 164 -9.33 24.73 33.85
CA GLY A 164 -9.80 26.05 34.28
C GLY A 164 -8.72 26.94 34.90
N ASP A 165 -7.54 26.40 35.24
CA ASP A 165 -6.37 27.22 35.54
C ASP A 165 -5.93 28.04 34.32
N SER A 166 -5.21 29.14 34.53
CA SER A 166 -4.67 29.96 33.43
C SER A 166 -3.80 29.12 32.50
N GLY A 167 -4.15 29.06 31.21
CA GLY A 167 -3.47 28.21 30.21
C GLY A 167 -4.04 26.80 30.07
N PHE A 168 -5.01 26.41 30.92
CA PHE A 168 -5.68 25.11 30.87
C PHE A 168 -7.18 25.28 30.65
N GLY A 169 -7.65 24.84 29.47
CA GLY A 169 -9.06 24.89 29.12
C GLY A 169 -9.92 23.91 29.91
N THR A 170 -11.22 23.89 29.61
CA THR A 170 -12.14 22.87 30.15
C THR A 170 -11.82 21.51 29.51
N ALA A 171 -12.16 20.41 30.19
CA ALA A 171 -11.90 19.08 29.65
C ALA A 171 -12.39 18.85 28.19
N PRO A 172 -13.62 19.23 27.81
CA PRO A 172 -14.10 19.06 26.43
C PRO A 172 -13.47 20.04 25.43
N SER A 173 -12.82 21.13 25.88
CA SER A 173 -12.16 22.07 24.96
C SER A 173 -10.96 21.46 24.22
N TYR A 174 -10.45 20.33 24.70
CA TYR A 174 -9.38 19.55 24.07
C TYR A 174 -9.89 18.51 23.07
N ALA A 175 -11.20 18.42 22.84
CA ALA A 175 -11.78 17.50 21.88
C ALA A 175 -11.21 17.73 20.46
N GLY A 176 -10.91 16.64 19.75
CA GLY A 176 -10.34 16.66 18.42
C GLY A 176 -10.46 15.30 17.72
N GLU A 177 -9.64 15.07 16.70
CA GLU A 177 -9.70 13.86 15.86
C GLU A 177 -9.43 12.57 16.66
N PHE A 178 -8.53 12.62 17.65
CA PHE A 178 -8.04 11.44 18.36
C PHE A 178 -8.44 11.36 19.83
N VAL A 179 -8.96 12.45 20.40
CA VAL A 179 -9.36 12.55 21.81
C VAL A 179 -10.70 13.26 21.94
N ALA A 180 -11.58 12.74 22.79
CA ALA A 180 -12.91 13.31 23.03
C ALA A 180 -12.87 14.40 24.10
N GLN A 181 -11.94 14.30 25.05
CA GLN A 181 -11.69 15.27 26.11
C GLN A 181 -10.36 14.97 26.80
N VAL A 182 -9.82 15.96 27.50
CA VAL A 182 -8.62 15.80 28.34
C VAL A 182 -8.85 16.42 29.72
N ARG A 183 -8.88 15.56 30.75
CA ARG A 183 -8.91 15.99 32.15
C ARG A 183 -7.48 16.19 32.63
N ILE A 184 -7.21 17.31 33.28
CA ILE A 184 -5.90 17.66 33.82
C ILE A 184 -6.05 17.81 35.33
N GLY A 185 -5.15 17.20 36.09
CA GLY A 185 -5.26 17.20 37.53
C GLY A 185 -4.36 16.18 38.19
N ARG A 186 -4.56 16.03 39.51
CA ARG A 186 -4.01 14.93 40.29
C ARG A 186 -5.05 13.81 40.36
N PHE A 187 -4.63 12.59 40.05
CA PHE A 187 -5.51 11.42 40.00
C PHE A 187 -5.35 10.52 41.23
N ASP A 188 -6.13 9.43 41.28
CA ASP A 188 -6.23 8.53 42.45
C ASP A 188 -4.90 7.86 42.80
N ASN A 189 -4.00 7.70 41.83
CA ASN A 189 -2.62 7.22 42.03
C ASN A 189 -1.72 8.26 42.73
N GLY A 190 -2.24 9.45 43.03
CA GLY A 190 -1.52 10.55 43.65
C GLY A 190 -0.60 11.30 42.69
N HIS A 191 -0.51 10.91 41.41
CA HIS A 191 0.33 11.57 40.41
C HIS A 191 -0.40 12.75 39.77
N CYS A 192 0.37 13.81 39.49
CA CYS A 192 -0.10 14.92 38.67
C CYS A 192 -0.05 14.52 37.21
N GLY A 193 -0.95 14.97 36.35
CA GLY A 193 -0.87 14.63 34.94
C GLY A 193 -2.12 14.98 34.15
N LEU A 194 -2.40 14.15 33.15
CA LEU A 194 -3.63 14.22 32.38
C LEU A 194 -4.21 12.84 32.09
N GLU A 195 -5.53 12.81 31.93
CA GLU A 195 -6.32 11.69 31.44
C GLU A 195 -6.99 12.13 30.13
N ALA A 196 -6.65 11.48 29.03
CA ALA A 196 -7.27 11.69 27.73
C ALA A 196 -8.28 10.56 27.45
N THR A 197 -9.52 10.92 27.14
CA THR A 197 -10.49 9.95 26.62
C THR A 197 -10.27 9.82 25.11
N VAL A 198 -9.96 8.62 24.62
CA VAL A 198 -9.69 8.40 23.20
C VAL A 198 -10.97 8.54 22.37
N HIS A 199 -10.87 9.25 21.24
CA HIS A 199 -11.92 9.30 20.22
C HIS A 199 -11.51 8.41 19.03
N ALA A 200 -12.27 7.33 18.83
CA ALA A 200 -12.01 6.36 17.78
C ALA A 200 -13.32 5.72 17.27
N PRO A 201 -14.21 6.49 16.61
CA PRO A 201 -15.51 6.00 16.18
C PRO A 201 -15.39 4.72 15.33
N GLY A 202 -16.28 3.77 15.60
CA GLY A 202 -16.26 2.44 14.95
C GLY A 202 -15.16 1.49 15.44
N LYS A 203 -14.41 1.84 16.49
CA LYS A 203 -13.41 0.99 17.15
C LYS A 203 -13.74 0.81 18.64
N PRO A 204 -14.70 -0.06 19.01
CA PRO A 204 -15.18 -0.16 20.40
C PRO A 204 -14.11 -0.63 21.41
N LYS A 205 -13.02 -1.24 20.94
CA LYS A 205 -11.87 -1.60 21.78
C LYS A 205 -11.01 -0.39 22.21
N LEU A 206 -11.22 0.78 21.61
CA LEU A 206 -10.40 1.97 21.79
C LEU A 206 -11.24 3.22 22.07
N ASP A 207 -12.39 3.36 21.41
CA ASP A 207 -13.29 4.50 21.59
C ASP A 207 -13.77 4.62 23.04
N GLY A 208 -13.66 5.82 23.61
CA GLY A 208 -14.07 6.10 24.99
C GLY A 208 -13.11 5.57 26.06
N LYS A 209 -12.04 4.84 25.71
CA LYS A 209 -11.05 4.35 26.66
C LYS A 209 -10.15 5.47 27.17
N ALA A 210 -9.75 5.37 28.43
CA ALA A 210 -8.85 6.33 29.05
C ALA A 210 -7.37 6.02 28.75
N LEU A 211 -6.60 7.08 28.53
CA LEU A 211 -5.14 7.10 28.44
C LEU A 211 -4.64 8.09 29.50
N TRP A 212 -3.70 7.66 30.34
CA TRP A 212 -3.09 8.49 31.37
C TRP A 212 -1.64 8.82 31.02
N LEU A 213 -1.28 10.08 31.24
CA LEU A 213 0.10 10.53 31.26
C LEU A 213 0.38 11.11 32.65
N ASP A 214 1.10 10.35 33.46
CA ASP A 214 1.47 10.70 34.82
C ASP A 214 2.83 11.41 34.84
N TYR A 215 2.86 12.56 35.50
CA TYR A 215 4.04 13.35 35.78
C TYR A 215 4.56 13.08 37.19
N ASP A 216 5.78 12.57 37.27
CA ASP A 216 6.54 12.48 38.51
C ASP A 216 7.26 13.80 38.78
N GLU A 217 6.76 14.58 39.73
CA GLU A 217 7.30 15.88 40.12
C GLU A 217 8.71 15.78 40.73
N ARG A 218 9.13 14.61 41.24
CA ARG A 218 10.45 14.43 41.88
C ARG A 218 11.54 14.17 40.86
N THR A 219 11.25 13.38 39.84
CA THR A 219 12.22 13.01 38.80
C THR A 219 12.00 13.75 37.49
N SER A 220 10.96 14.58 37.40
CA SER A 220 10.49 15.22 36.18
C SER A 220 10.25 14.23 35.03
N ALA A 221 9.87 13.00 35.37
CA ALA A 221 9.65 11.92 34.41
C ALA A 221 8.16 11.78 34.07
N TRP A 222 7.88 11.33 32.86
CA TRP A 222 6.52 11.01 32.41
C TRP A 222 6.35 9.51 32.26
N LYS A 223 5.25 8.99 32.78
CA LYS A 223 4.81 7.61 32.57
C LYS A 223 3.50 7.61 31.80
N CYS A 224 3.39 6.69 30.86
CA CYS A 224 2.19 6.52 30.06
C CYS A 224 1.54 5.19 30.42
N SER A 225 0.23 5.18 30.58
CA SER A 225 -0.57 3.99 30.81
C SER A 225 -1.95 4.17 30.16
N ALA A 226 -2.70 3.09 29.97
CA ALA A 226 -4.04 3.16 29.39
C ALA A 226 -4.94 2.05 29.91
N GLU A 227 -6.25 2.21 29.73
CA GLU A 227 -7.24 1.19 30.04
C GLU A 227 -7.23 0.04 29.01
N LEU A 228 -6.53 0.22 27.90
CA LEU A 228 -6.42 -0.74 26.80
C LEU A 228 -5.46 -1.88 27.13
N GLU A 229 -5.64 -3.04 26.48
CA GLU A 229 -4.65 -4.10 26.56
C GLU A 229 -3.30 -3.69 25.94
N ASP A 230 -2.19 -4.08 26.58
CA ASP A 230 -0.82 -3.71 26.20
C ASP A 230 -0.49 -3.93 24.72
N ARG A 231 -1.08 -4.95 24.07
CA ARG A 231 -0.87 -5.21 22.64
C ARG A 231 -1.32 -4.06 21.74
N TYR A 232 -2.29 -3.27 22.20
CA TYR A 232 -2.82 -2.10 21.52
C TYR A 232 -2.06 -0.81 21.84
N LEU A 233 -1.07 -0.88 22.73
CA LEU A 233 -0.30 0.27 23.14
C LEU A 233 1.09 0.29 22.49
N PRO A 234 1.67 1.50 22.28
CA PRO A 234 3.09 1.62 21.94
C PRO A 234 3.95 1.22 23.14
N ALA A 235 5.21 0.84 22.88
CA ALA A 235 6.07 0.23 23.90
C ALA A 235 6.25 1.07 25.17
N HIS A 236 6.26 2.40 25.07
CA HIS A 236 6.44 3.31 26.20
C HIS A 236 5.19 3.49 27.09
N CYS A 237 4.05 2.93 26.67
CA CYS A 237 2.79 2.96 27.43
C CYS A 237 2.37 1.58 27.94
N ARG A 238 3.22 0.56 27.79
CA ARG A 238 2.91 -0.82 28.22
C ARG A 238 3.39 -1.08 29.63
N GLY A 239 2.68 -1.94 30.35
CA GLY A 239 3.07 -2.38 31.70
C GLY A 239 2.94 -1.29 32.77
N GLY A 240 1.97 -0.39 32.57
CA GLY A 240 1.59 0.64 33.54
C GLY A 240 0.79 0.11 34.71
#